data_AF-A0AAW2SEQ0-F1
#
_entry.id   AF-A0AAW2SEQ0-F1
#
_cell.length_a   1.000
_cell.length_b   1.000
_cell.length_c   1.000
_cell.angle_alpha   90.00
_cell.angle_beta   90.00
_cell.angle_gamma   90.00
#
_symmetry.space_group_name_H-M   'P 1'
#
loop_
_entity.id
_entity.type
_entity.pdbx_description
1 polymer ?
#
loop_
_entity_poly.entity_id
_entity_poly.type
_entity_poly.pdbx_seq_one_letter_code
_entity_poly.pdbx_strand_id
1 'polypeptide(L)'
;MATELVEKTPARDTTDDSLLEKDVLFLHPSDHPGMALSSTPMDGTNFLPWTRAVYVSLGAKLKLGFIDGSFPQPAPGSVTFGRWRCVDLMITSWIWNSISKEIVKSFMYTKTA
;
A
#
# COMPACT_ATOMS: atom_id res chain seq x y z
N MET A 1 7.02 3.79 -52.41
CA MET A 1 6.49 4.71 -51.37
C MET A 1 5.46 3.95 -50.58
N ALA A 2 5.81 3.49 -49.38
CA ALA A 2 4.88 2.87 -48.43
C ALA A 2 4.83 3.80 -47.22
N THR A 3 3.63 4.30 -46.90
CA THR A 3 3.38 5.14 -45.72
C THR A 3 2.99 4.23 -44.57
N GLU A 4 3.81 4.22 -43.51
CA GLU A 4 3.53 3.56 -42.23
C GLU A 4 2.36 4.25 -41.51
N LEU A 5 1.38 3.44 -41.10
CA LEU A 5 0.32 3.84 -40.18
C LEU A 5 0.89 3.75 -38.76
N VAL A 6 1.18 4.90 -38.15
CA VAL A 6 1.44 4.97 -36.72
C VAL A 6 0.14 4.64 -35.99
N GLU A 7 0.08 3.44 -35.42
CA GLU A 7 -0.99 2.99 -34.54
C GLU A 7 -1.00 3.90 -33.29
N LYS A 8 -1.98 4.80 -33.23
CA LYS A 8 -2.14 5.75 -32.15
C LYS A 8 -2.72 5.00 -30.95
N THR A 9 -1.87 4.67 -29.99
CA THR A 9 -2.25 4.12 -28.68
C THR A 9 -3.44 4.92 -28.11
N PRO A 10 -4.54 4.27 -27.68
CA PRO A 10 -5.69 5.00 -27.18
C PRO A 10 -5.29 5.77 -25.91
N ALA A 11 -5.73 7.02 -25.83
CA ALA A 11 -5.50 7.86 -24.66
C ALA A 11 -6.08 7.18 -23.41
N ARG A 12 -5.24 6.96 -22.39
CA ARG A 12 -5.67 6.44 -21.08
C ARG A 12 -6.74 7.36 -20.51
N ASP A 13 -7.88 6.80 -20.13
CA ASP A 13 -9.02 7.58 -19.65
C ASP A 13 -8.74 8.10 -18.24
N THR A 14 -8.38 9.38 -18.14
CA THR A 14 -7.95 10.05 -16.90
C THR A 14 -9.00 10.04 -15.77
N THR A 15 -10.25 9.75 -16.10
CA THR A 15 -11.35 9.68 -15.12
C THR A 15 -11.21 8.44 -14.22
N ASP A 16 -10.79 7.31 -14.78
CA ASP A 16 -10.64 6.03 -14.09
C ASP A 16 -9.49 6.10 -13.07
N ASP A 17 -8.34 6.65 -13.47
CA ASP A 17 -7.18 6.86 -12.59
C ASP A 17 -7.53 7.72 -11.36
N SER A 18 -8.39 8.74 -11.54
CA SER A 18 -8.80 9.63 -10.44
C SER A 18 -9.76 8.98 -9.43
N LEU A 19 -10.53 7.98 -9.86
CA LEU A 19 -11.43 7.22 -8.99
C LEU A 19 -10.65 6.15 -8.24
N LEU A 20 -9.75 5.45 -8.94
CA LEU A 20 -8.81 4.51 -8.34
C LEU A 20 -7.94 5.19 -7.27
N GLU A 21 -7.45 6.41 -7.52
CA GLU A 21 -6.70 7.16 -6.51
C GLU A 21 -7.53 7.44 -5.25
N LYS A 22 -8.81 7.79 -5.40
CA LYS A 22 -9.69 8.03 -4.24
C LYS A 22 -9.92 6.76 -3.44
N ASP A 23 -10.13 5.63 -4.10
CA ASP A 23 -10.34 4.34 -3.44
C ASP A 23 -9.08 3.86 -2.71
N VAL A 24 -7.92 4.01 -3.35
CA VAL A 24 -6.61 3.68 -2.76
C VAL A 24 -6.25 4.62 -1.60
N LEU A 25 -6.75 5.85 -1.57
CA LEU A 25 -6.55 6.79 -0.46
C LEU A 25 -7.64 6.74 0.62
N PHE A 26 -8.71 5.97 0.41
CA PHE A 26 -9.82 5.87 1.35
C PHE A 26 -9.49 4.95 2.53
N LEU A 27 -9.79 5.40 3.76
CA LEU A 27 -9.75 4.56 4.96
C LEU A 27 -11.18 4.29 5.40
N HIS A 28 -11.51 3.01 5.59
CA HIS A 28 -12.83 2.63 6.08
C HIS A 28 -13.00 3.13 7.53
N PRO A 29 -14.20 3.51 7.98
CA PRO A 29 -14.39 3.99 9.36
C PRO A 29 -14.00 2.98 10.46
N SER A 30 -13.94 1.69 10.13
CA SER A 30 -13.45 0.64 11.03
C SER A 30 -11.93 0.45 10.98
N ASP A 31 -11.24 1.08 10.04
CA ASP A 31 -9.79 1.01 9.93
C ASP A 31 -9.16 1.80 11.07
N HIS A 32 -8.39 1.12 11.91
CA HIS A 32 -7.72 1.74 13.04
C HIS A 32 -6.28 1.22 13.21
N PRO A 33 -5.39 2.00 13.85
CA PRO A 33 -3.98 1.62 13.96
C PRO A 33 -3.72 0.31 14.70
N GLY A 34 -4.66 -0.14 15.54
CA GLY A 34 -4.56 -1.41 16.29
C GLY A 34 -4.93 -2.69 15.52
N MET A 35 -5.32 -2.61 14.24
CA MET A 35 -5.61 -3.83 13.45
C MET A 35 -4.31 -4.57 13.08
N ALA A 36 -4.43 -5.88 12.85
CA ALA A 36 -3.37 -6.72 12.30
C ALA A 36 -3.81 -7.29 10.94
N LEU A 37 -2.85 -7.41 10.01
CA LEU A 37 -3.03 -7.97 8.67
C LEU A 37 -3.03 -9.50 8.67
N SER A 38 -2.50 -10.11 9.73
CA SER A 38 -2.43 -11.56 9.91
C SER A 38 -2.88 -11.91 11.34
N SER A 39 -3.65 -13.00 11.48
CA SER A 39 -4.02 -13.56 12.78
C SER A 39 -2.85 -14.27 13.47
N THR A 40 -1.85 -14.72 12.69
CA THR A 40 -0.60 -15.30 13.18
C THR A 40 0.54 -14.31 12.94
N PRO A 41 1.09 -13.68 13.99
CA PRO A 41 2.20 -12.75 13.84
C PRO A 41 3.46 -13.41 13.27
N MET A 42 4.26 -12.64 12.54
CA MET A 42 5.54 -13.13 12.02
C MET A 42 6.54 -13.36 13.16
N ASP A 43 7.08 -14.56 13.28
CA ASP A 43 8.01 -14.96 14.35
C ASP A 43 9.41 -15.34 13.84
N GLY A 44 9.66 -15.14 12.54
CA GLY A 44 10.92 -15.48 11.87
C GLY A 44 10.95 -16.88 11.27
N THR A 45 10.03 -17.77 11.66
CA THR A 45 9.90 -19.12 11.08
C THR A 45 8.79 -19.22 10.03
N ASN A 46 7.82 -18.30 10.09
CA ASN A 46 6.59 -18.33 9.30
C ASN A 46 6.52 -17.21 8.23
N PHE A 47 7.65 -16.72 7.74
CA PHE A 47 7.70 -15.58 6.81
C PHE A 47 6.87 -15.77 5.54
N LEU A 48 6.93 -16.94 4.89
CA LEU A 48 6.19 -17.21 3.64
C LEU A 48 4.66 -17.19 3.84
N PRO A 49 4.06 -17.95 4.78
CA PRO A 49 2.62 -17.85 5.02
C PRO A 49 2.21 -16.46 5.51
N TRP A 50 3.04 -15.80 6.33
CA TRP A 50 2.79 -14.44 6.79
C TRP A 50 2.75 -13.42 5.64
N THR A 51 3.73 -13.45 4.73
CA THR A 51 3.77 -12.50 3.61
C THR A 51 2.57 -12.69 2.69
N ARG A 52 2.09 -13.94 2.54
CA ARG A 52 0.87 -14.21 1.77
C ARG A 52 -0.37 -13.64 2.46
N ALA A 53 -0.48 -13.77 3.79
CA ALA A 53 -1.58 -13.18 4.55
C ALA A 53 -1.60 -11.64 4.45
N VAL A 54 -0.44 -11.00 4.61
CA VAL A 54 -0.27 -9.54 4.43
C VAL A 54 -0.71 -9.10 3.03
N TYR A 55 -0.26 -9.81 2.00
CA TYR A 55 -0.62 -9.53 0.61
C TYR A 55 -2.14 -9.61 0.39
N VAL A 56 -2.79 -10.67 0.88
CA VAL A 56 -4.25 -10.84 0.73
C VAL A 56 -5.01 -9.74 1.46
N SER A 57 -4.63 -9.43 2.71
CA SER A 57 -5.30 -8.41 3.54
C SER A 57 -5.17 -7.00 2.95
N LEU A 58 -3.99 -6.63 2.44
CA LEU A 58 -3.80 -5.33 1.79
C LEU A 58 -4.47 -5.28 0.41
N GLY A 59 -4.49 -6.40 -0.33
CA GLY A 59 -5.18 -6.50 -1.62
C GLY A 59 -6.67 -6.28 -1.49
N ALA A 60 -7.31 -6.88 -0.48
CA ALA A 60 -8.73 -6.68 -0.19
C ALA A 60 -9.09 -5.23 0.17
N LYS A 61 -8.10 -4.41 0.57
CA LYS A 61 -8.25 -3.00 0.94
C LYS A 61 -7.77 -2.02 -0.14
N LEU A 62 -7.35 -2.52 -1.31
CA LEU A 62 -6.73 -1.73 -2.37
C LEU A 62 -5.47 -0.98 -1.91
N LYS A 63 -4.67 -1.60 -1.03
CA LYS A 63 -3.47 -0.99 -0.44
C LYS A 63 -2.14 -1.60 -0.92
N LEU A 64 -2.17 -2.55 -1.85
CA LEU A 64 -0.94 -3.19 -2.35
C LEU A 64 0.02 -2.19 -3.03
N GLY A 65 -0.53 -1.14 -3.66
CA GLY A 65 0.28 -0.12 -4.32
C GLY A 65 1.27 0.61 -3.42
N PHE A 66 1.01 0.64 -2.10
CA PHE A 66 1.91 1.24 -1.11
C PHE A 66 3.14 0.36 -0.83
N ILE A 67 3.03 -0.97 -1.00
CA ILE A 67 4.12 -1.89 -0.70
C ILE A 67 4.94 -2.26 -1.94
N ASP A 68 4.30 -2.36 -3.11
CA ASP A 68 4.96 -2.73 -4.36
C ASP A 68 5.46 -1.53 -5.19
N GLY A 69 5.11 -0.31 -4.76
CA GLY A 69 5.52 0.94 -5.39
C GLY A 69 4.69 1.34 -6.61
N SER A 70 3.64 0.60 -6.96
CA SER A 70 2.72 0.98 -8.04
C SER A 70 1.86 2.20 -7.70
N PHE A 71 1.75 2.56 -6.41
CA PHE A 71 1.16 3.80 -5.93
C PHE A 71 2.18 4.62 -5.11
N PRO A 72 3.11 5.31 -5.80
CA PRO A 72 4.24 5.97 -5.15
C PRO A 72 3.82 7.18 -4.33
N GLN A 73 4.72 7.63 -3.45
CA GLN A 73 4.52 8.84 -2.67
C GLN A 73 4.32 10.07 -3.58
N PRO A 74 3.22 10.83 -3.40
CA PRO A 74 3.01 12.08 -4.12
C PRO A 74 4.06 13.13 -3.76
N ALA A 75 4.24 14.12 -4.64
CA ALA A 75 5.13 15.25 -4.35
C ALA A 75 4.74 15.96 -3.04
N PRO A 76 5.71 16.34 -2.19
CA PRO A 76 5.43 17.14 -1.00
C PRO A 76 4.65 18.41 -1.35
N GLY A 77 3.51 18.62 -0.69
CA GLY A 77 2.62 19.76 -0.96
C GLY A 77 1.48 19.49 -1.94
N SER A 78 1.38 18.28 -2.52
CA SER A 78 0.18 17.90 -3.28
C SER A 78 -1.06 17.83 -2.38
N VAL A 79 -2.24 18.03 -2.97
CA VAL A 79 -3.52 17.90 -2.24
C VAL A 79 -3.71 16.49 -1.67
N THR A 80 -3.12 15.46 -2.31
CA THR A 80 -3.28 14.05 -1.92
C THR A 80 -2.19 13.57 -0.97
N PHE A 81 -1.07 14.29 -0.83
CA PHE A 81 0.06 13.94 0.04
C PHE A 81 -0.36 13.68 1.49
N GLY A 82 -1.22 14.54 2.05
CA GLY A 82 -1.71 14.39 3.42
C GLY A 82 -2.48 13.08 3.64
N ARG A 83 -3.37 12.73 2.71
CA ARG A 83 -4.13 11.48 2.77
C ARG A 83 -3.24 10.27 2.53
N TRP A 84 -2.36 10.35 1.54
CA TRP A 84 -1.38 9.31 1.26
C TRP A 84 -0.57 8.97 2.51
N ARG A 85 -0.03 10.01 3.19
CA ARG A 85 0.73 9.84 4.42
C ARG A 85 -0.07 9.20 5.55
N CYS A 86 -1.36 9.55 5.70
CA CYS A 86 -2.22 8.91 6.69
C CYS A 86 -2.42 7.41 6.41
N VAL A 87 -2.61 7.04 5.14
CA VAL A 87 -2.78 5.64 4.74
C VAL A 87 -1.48 4.86 4.91
N ASP A 88 -0.34 5.44 4.53
CA ASP A 88 0.99 4.85 4.70
C ASP A 88 1.31 4.55 6.18
N LEU A 89 1.05 5.51 7.07
CA LEU A 89 1.20 5.31 8.52
C LEU A 89 0.23 4.26 9.09
N MET A 90 -0.98 4.16 8.54
CA MET A 90 -1.96 3.13 8.91
C MET A 90 -1.46 1.74 8.51
N ILE A 91 -1.00 1.57 7.27
CA ILE A 91 -0.43 0.31 6.77
C ILE A 91 0.79 -0.09 7.60
N THR A 92 1.67 0.87 7.90
CA THR A 92 2.84 0.66 8.77
C THR A 92 2.42 0.14 10.14
N SER A 93 1.39 0.74 10.75
CA SER A 93 0.86 0.30 12.05
C SER A 93 0.33 -1.13 11.97
N TRP A 94 -0.39 -1.48 10.90
CA TRP A 94 -0.90 -2.83 10.69
C TRP A 94 0.21 -3.87 10.48
N ILE A 95 1.27 -3.52 9.76
CA ILE A 95 2.45 -4.37 9.58
C ILE A 95 3.12 -4.62 10.94
N TRP A 96 3.36 -3.57 11.73
CA TRP A 96 3.94 -3.71 13.07
C TRP A 96 3.11 -4.60 14.00
N ASN A 97 1.79 -4.46 13.99
CA ASN A 97 0.90 -5.33 14.77
C ASN A 97 0.83 -6.77 14.24
N SER A 98 1.31 -7.02 13.03
CA SER A 98 1.37 -8.34 12.42
C SER A 98 2.72 -9.02 12.63
N ILE A 99 3.66 -8.40 13.34
CA ILE A 99 4.99 -8.94 13.62
C ILE A 99 5.09 -9.24 15.12
N SER A 100 5.81 -10.29 15.50
CA SER A 100 6.03 -10.62 16.91
C SER A 100 6.70 -9.46 17.64
N LYS A 101 6.37 -9.29 18.92
CA LYS A 101 6.90 -8.18 19.74
C LYS A 101 8.42 -8.21 19.88
N GLU A 102 9.03 -9.37 19.77
CA GLU A 102 10.49 -9.53 19.84
C GLU A 102 11.15 -8.95 18.60
N ILE A 103 10.55 -9.20 17.44
CA ILE A 103 11.06 -8.77 16.15
C ILE A 103 10.72 -7.30 15.90
N VAL A 104 9.49 -6.86 16.14
CA VAL A 104 9.07 -5.48 15.81
C VAL A 104 9.90 -4.41 16.53
N LYS A 105 10.45 -4.72 17.71
CA LYS A 105 11.34 -3.82 18.47
C LYS A 105 12.58 -3.42 17.69
N SER A 106 13.12 -4.30 16.84
CA SER A 106 14.28 -3.96 16.01
C SER A 106 13.90 -3.01 14.87
N PHE A 107 12.65 -3.03 14.42
CA PHE A 107 12.14 -2.19 13.34
C PHE A 107 11.67 -0.81 13.79
N MET A 108 11.16 -0.68 15.03
CA MET A 108 10.57 0.57 15.55
C MET A 108 11.51 1.80 15.50
N TYR A 109 12.82 1.60 15.43
CA TYR A 109 13.81 2.68 15.41
C TYR A 109 14.53 2.82 14.07
N THR A 110 14.16 2.04 13.06
CA THR A 110 14.73 2.16 11.72
C THR A 110 14.08 3.32 10.99
N LYS A 111 14.90 4.22 10.41
CA LYS A 111 14.38 5.28 9.55
C LYS A 111 13.79 4.62 8.30
N THR A 112 12.51 4.90 8.03
CA THR A 112 11.94 4.68 6.70
C THR A 112 12.74 5.52 5.70
N ALA A 113 13.20 4.86 4.64
CA ALA A 113 14.02 5.46 3.59
C ALA A 113 13.23 6.46 2.74
#